data_AF-A0A3D8J670-F1
#
_entry.id   AF-A0A3D8J670-F1
#
_cell.length_a   1.000
_cell.length_b   1.000
_cell.length_c   1.000
_cell.angle_alpha   90.00
_cell.angle_beta   90.00
_cell.angle_gamma   90.00
#
_symmetry.space_group_name_H-M   'P 1'
#
loop_
_entity.id
_entity.type
_entity.pdbx_description
1 polymer ?
#
loop_
_entity_poly.entity_id
_entity_poly.type
_entity_poly.pdbx_seq_one_letter_code
_entity_poly.pdbx_strand_id
1 'polypeptide(L)'
;MKAASQTFYQCKSPVLFLTFNRLDTVEQTLPQILQAKPPKIYLASDGARENKKDSQGKLESEKVAKIRKYMLDTINQQCEIKTRFLDSNLGCKMGVSSAISWFFSQEEQGIILEDDCLPSLSFFRFCDELLEYYKETEQIFLISGWSGLDLLPRLKQYMQVDYFFSKYAHIWGWASWANRWTKYEREIEDFETHFAKMSFCNHREKRYWHKIFLSYIAGEIDTWDYPLTYSMWKHQAISIQPKHAFIKNIGFNREDATHTTSTSPIQALKNYDIDFPLQTPKTMQPTPKLEQAIFEGVFGGKQQYMLRLINKVSQKLLGKKLFWH
;
A
#
# COMPACT_ATOMS: atom_id res chain seq x y z
N MET A 1 -25.15 -27.12 -24.67
CA MET A 1 -24.88 -26.68 -23.29
C MET A 1 -24.65 -25.19 -23.31
N LYS A 2 -25.54 -24.38 -22.71
CA LYS A 2 -25.32 -22.93 -22.57
C LYS A 2 -24.13 -22.76 -21.63
N ALA A 3 -23.05 -22.14 -22.10
CA ALA A 3 -22.01 -21.64 -21.22
C ALA A 3 -22.70 -20.69 -20.23
N ALA A 4 -22.74 -21.06 -18.95
CA ALA A 4 -23.17 -20.13 -17.92
C ALA A 4 -22.22 -18.94 -18.01
N SER A 5 -22.75 -17.78 -18.40
CA SER A 5 -21.98 -16.54 -18.34
C SER A 5 -21.65 -16.32 -16.87
N GLN A 6 -20.40 -16.59 -16.47
CA GLN A 6 -19.88 -16.08 -15.20
C GLN A 6 -20.03 -14.56 -15.26
N THR A 7 -21.02 -14.04 -14.56
CA THR A 7 -21.16 -12.60 -14.35
C THR A 7 -19.99 -12.16 -13.49
N PHE A 8 -18.96 -11.61 -14.12
CA PHE A 8 -17.83 -10.99 -13.43
C PHE A 8 -18.36 -9.85 -12.56
N TYR A 9 -17.88 -9.80 -11.32
CA TYR A 9 -18.22 -8.72 -10.40
C TYR A 9 -17.77 -7.37 -10.97
N GLN A 10 -18.65 -6.38 -10.91
CA GLN A 10 -18.33 -5.01 -11.30
C GLN A 10 -18.03 -4.20 -10.04
N CYS A 11 -16.84 -3.63 -9.99
CA CYS A 11 -16.39 -2.72 -8.93
C CYS A 11 -17.33 -1.52 -8.83
N LYS A 12 -17.70 -1.18 -7.59
CA LYS A 12 -18.56 -0.04 -7.27
C LYS A 12 -17.77 1.15 -6.73
N SER A 13 -16.59 0.90 -6.17
CA SER A 13 -15.73 1.95 -5.63
C SER A 13 -14.88 2.62 -6.70
N PRO A 14 -14.61 3.93 -6.57
CA PRO A 14 -13.60 4.59 -7.37
C PRO A 14 -12.20 4.06 -7.02
N VAL A 15 -11.30 4.04 -8.01
CA VAL A 15 -9.93 3.54 -7.86
C VAL A 15 -8.93 4.66 -8.10
N LEU A 16 -8.05 4.92 -7.14
CA LEU A 16 -6.83 5.70 -7.30
C LEU A 16 -5.69 4.79 -7.75
N PHE A 17 -5.11 5.11 -8.90
CA PHE A 17 -3.93 4.44 -9.44
C PHE A 17 -2.72 5.38 -9.43
N LEU A 18 -1.74 5.04 -8.60
CA LEU A 18 -0.52 5.80 -8.36
C LEU A 18 0.61 5.25 -9.25
N THR A 19 1.22 6.12 -10.05
CA THR A 19 2.26 5.72 -11.01
C THR A 19 3.44 6.67 -11.00
N PHE A 20 4.59 6.19 -11.46
CA PHE A 20 5.73 7.05 -11.72
C PHE A 20 6.42 6.75 -13.05
N ASN A 21 7.44 5.88 -13.05
CA ASN A 21 8.36 5.70 -14.18
C ASN A 21 8.54 4.22 -14.61
N ARG A 22 7.70 3.30 -14.13
CA ARG A 22 7.73 1.87 -14.46
C ARG A 22 6.57 1.48 -15.38
N LEU A 23 6.82 1.48 -16.69
CA LEU A 23 5.77 1.15 -17.67
C LEU A 23 5.34 -0.32 -17.60
N ASP A 24 6.29 -1.22 -17.41
CA ASP A 24 6.05 -2.66 -17.47
C ASP A 24 5.18 -3.18 -16.31
N THR A 25 5.19 -2.52 -15.15
CA THR A 25 4.26 -2.82 -14.05
C THR A 25 2.89 -2.20 -14.32
N VAL A 26 2.84 -0.98 -14.86
CA VAL A 26 1.58 -0.34 -15.31
C VAL A 26 0.87 -1.18 -16.38
N GLU A 27 1.61 -1.74 -17.35
CA GLU A 27 1.09 -2.61 -18.42
C GLU A 27 0.48 -3.92 -17.89
N GLN A 28 0.82 -4.33 -16.67
CA GLN A 28 0.25 -5.50 -16.00
C GLN A 28 -0.91 -5.13 -15.08
N THR A 29 -0.75 -4.06 -14.30
CA THR A 29 -1.69 -3.68 -13.24
C THR A 29 -2.93 -2.97 -13.79
N LEU A 30 -2.79 -2.03 -14.72
CA LEU A 30 -3.92 -1.26 -15.26
C LEU A 30 -4.98 -2.15 -15.94
N PRO A 31 -4.62 -3.16 -16.77
CA PRO A 31 -5.62 -4.06 -17.33
C PRO A 31 -6.45 -4.81 -16.29
N GLN A 32 -5.87 -5.20 -15.15
CA GLN A 32 -6.61 -5.85 -14.06
C GLN A 32 -7.61 -4.89 -13.40
N ILE A 33 -7.22 -3.63 -13.20
CA ILE A 33 -8.13 -2.58 -12.71
C ILE A 33 -9.29 -2.40 -13.68
N LEU A 34 -9.02 -2.32 -14.98
CA LEU A 34 -10.05 -2.16 -16.01
C LEU A 34 -10.99 -3.35 -16.14
N GLN A 35 -10.48 -4.57 -15.93
CA GLN A 35 -11.31 -5.77 -15.90
C GLN A 35 -12.35 -5.74 -14.77
N ALA A 36 -12.03 -5.11 -13.64
CA ALA A 36 -12.97 -4.89 -12.54
C ALA A 36 -14.01 -3.80 -12.83
N LYS A 37 -13.84 -3.01 -13.90
CA LYS A 37 -14.78 -1.97 -14.37
C LYS A 37 -15.21 -0.99 -13.28
N PRO A 38 -14.27 -0.31 -12.58
CA PRO A 38 -14.64 0.73 -11.62
C PRO A 38 -15.44 1.84 -12.32
N PRO A 39 -16.37 2.52 -11.62
CA PRO A 39 -17.13 3.61 -12.22
C PRO A 39 -16.24 4.82 -12.56
N LYS A 40 -15.16 5.02 -11.80
CA LYS A 40 -14.22 6.12 -11.94
C LYS A 40 -12.81 5.69 -11.59
N ILE A 41 -11.84 6.16 -12.35
CA ILE A 41 -10.42 5.97 -12.10
C ILE A 41 -9.71 7.32 -11.97
N TYR A 42 -8.95 7.46 -10.88
CA TYR A 42 -8.09 8.58 -10.60
C TYR A 42 -6.66 8.20 -10.96
N LEU A 43 -6.08 8.85 -11.96
CA LEU A 43 -4.70 8.62 -12.39
C LEU A 43 -3.81 9.68 -11.77
N ALA A 44 -3.04 9.28 -10.76
CA ALA A 44 -2.02 10.14 -10.16
C ALA A 44 -0.64 9.69 -10.64
N SER A 45 0.11 10.62 -11.24
CA SER A 45 1.46 10.36 -11.75
C SER A 45 2.42 11.42 -11.23
N ASP A 46 3.46 11.01 -10.49
CA ASP A 46 4.49 11.93 -10.04
C ASP A 46 5.29 12.49 -11.23
N GLY A 47 5.93 13.64 -11.05
CA GLY A 47 6.75 14.28 -12.06
C GLY A 47 8.13 13.65 -12.14
N ALA A 48 8.81 13.83 -13.27
CA ALA A 48 10.18 13.36 -13.43
C ALA A 48 11.16 14.21 -12.59
N ARG A 49 12.26 13.60 -12.17
CA ARG A 49 13.39 14.33 -11.59
C ARG A 49 14.14 15.04 -12.70
N GLU A 50 14.51 16.28 -12.45
CA GLU A 50 15.17 17.12 -13.44
C GLU A 50 16.46 16.47 -13.96
N ASN A 51 16.58 16.37 -15.29
CA ASN A 51 17.73 15.79 -16.00
C ASN A 51 18.12 14.36 -15.57
N LYS A 52 17.24 13.63 -14.87
CA LYS A 52 17.53 12.26 -14.43
C LYS A 52 17.44 11.30 -15.62
N LYS A 53 18.50 10.51 -15.79
CA LYS A 53 18.57 9.40 -16.75
C LYS A 53 18.69 8.06 -16.03
N ASP A 54 18.22 7.01 -16.67
CA ASP A 54 18.44 5.63 -16.24
C ASP A 54 19.82 5.09 -16.72
N SER A 55 20.10 3.82 -16.42
CA SER A 55 21.34 3.13 -16.83
C SER A 55 21.53 3.04 -18.35
N GLN A 56 20.46 3.21 -19.13
CA GLN A 56 20.46 3.19 -20.59
C GLN A 56 20.49 4.60 -21.20
N GLY A 57 20.61 5.64 -20.37
CA GLY A 57 20.67 7.03 -20.81
C GLY A 57 19.31 7.64 -21.17
N LYS A 58 18.19 6.92 -20.94
CA LYS A 58 16.85 7.40 -21.21
C LYS A 58 16.41 8.39 -20.13
N LEU A 59 15.85 9.53 -20.55
CA LEU A 59 15.33 10.52 -19.62
C LEU A 59 14.10 9.99 -18.87
N GLU A 60 14.04 10.27 -17.58
CA GLU A 60 12.90 9.91 -16.76
C GLU A 60 11.61 10.61 -17.21
N SER A 61 11.71 11.84 -17.71
CA SER A 61 10.59 12.57 -18.30
C SER A 61 9.95 11.82 -19.47
N GLU A 62 10.75 11.14 -20.30
CA GLU A 62 10.23 10.29 -21.38
C GLU A 62 9.51 9.05 -20.86
N LYS A 63 10.00 8.45 -19.76
CA LYS A 63 9.34 7.29 -19.13
C LYS A 63 7.99 7.67 -18.55
N VAL A 64 7.95 8.76 -17.79
CA VAL A 64 6.74 9.32 -17.19
C VAL A 64 5.72 9.69 -18.27
N ALA A 65 6.15 10.39 -19.33
CA ALA A 65 5.29 10.73 -20.46
C ALA A 65 4.71 9.49 -21.16
N LYS A 66 5.53 8.45 -21.36
CA LYS A 66 5.09 7.20 -21.98
C LYS A 66 4.02 6.49 -21.14
N ILE A 67 4.17 6.48 -19.81
CA ILE A 67 3.17 5.89 -18.89
C ILE A 67 1.86 6.68 -18.92
N ARG A 68 1.92 8.01 -18.80
CA ARG A 68 0.73 8.87 -18.85
C ARG A 68 -0.05 8.67 -20.15
N LYS A 69 0.66 8.63 -21.28
CA LYS A 69 0.07 8.32 -22.59
C LYS A 69 -0.56 6.93 -22.61
N TYR A 70 0.18 5.90 -22.19
CA TYR A 70 -0.32 4.52 -22.16
C TYR A 70 -1.60 4.38 -21.34
N MET A 71 -1.66 4.98 -20.15
CA MET A 71 -2.85 4.91 -19.29
C MET A 71 -4.07 5.52 -19.97
N LEU A 72 -3.92 6.74 -20.52
CA LEU A 72 -5.02 7.44 -21.20
C LEU A 72 -5.50 6.69 -22.44
N ASP A 73 -4.58 6.20 -23.26
CA ASP A 73 -4.89 5.43 -24.47
C ASP A 73 -5.60 4.10 -24.14
N THR A 74 -5.21 3.44 -23.04
CA THR A 74 -5.71 2.10 -22.67
C THR A 74 -7.12 2.15 -22.07
N ILE A 75 -7.42 3.14 -21.22
CA ILE A 75 -8.73 3.22 -20.56
C ILE A 75 -9.84 3.51 -21.58
N ASN A 76 -9.53 4.25 -22.65
CA ASN A 76 -10.37 4.43 -23.84
C ASN A 76 -11.88 4.59 -23.53
N GLN A 77 -12.23 5.50 -22.62
CA GLN A 77 -13.61 5.82 -22.20
C GLN A 77 -14.40 4.69 -21.50
N GLN A 78 -13.74 3.66 -20.95
CA GLN A 78 -14.42 2.60 -20.20
C GLN A 78 -15.04 3.07 -18.87
N CYS A 79 -14.52 4.15 -18.29
CA CYS A 79 -14.99 4.76 -17.04
C CYS A 79 -14.63 6.25 -17.01
N GLU A 80 -15.15 6.99 -16.03
CA GLU A 80 -14.76 8.39 -15.81
C GLU A 80 -13.28 8.47 -15.38
N ILE A 81 -12.50 9.33 -16.03
CA ILE A 81 -11.08 9.53 -15.74
C ILE A 81 -10.88 10.89 -15.09
N LYS A 82 -10.19 10.92 -13.95
CA LYS A 82 -9.63 12.15 -13.37
C LYS A 82 -8.12 12.03 -13.29
N THR A 83 -7.39 13.06 -13.70
CA THR A 83 -5.92 13.04 -13.73
C THR A 83 -5.33 14.03 -12.76
N ARG A 84 -4.21 13.64 -12.14
CA ARG A 84 -3.31 14.51 -11.41
C ARG A 84 -1.88 14.15 -11.80
N PHE A 85 -1.35 14.88 -12.78
CA PHE A 85 -0.01 14.69 -13.29
C PHE A 85 0.87 15.85 -12.81
N LEU A 86 1.91 15.54 -12.05
CA LEU A 86 2.82 16.54 -11.52
C LEU A 86 3.92 16.88 -12.54
N ASP A 87 4.32 18.14 -12.61
CA ASP A 87 5.41 18.57 -13.49
C ASP A 87 6.79 18.18 -12.93
N SER A 88 6.94 18.28 -11.60
CA SER A 88 8.16 17.95 -10.87
C SER A 88 7.96 16.79 -9.91
N ASN A 89 9.01 15.99 -9.69
CA ASN A 89 9.00 14.91 -8.71
C ASN A 89 8.84 15.43 -7.28
N LEU A 90 7.82 14.95 -6.56
CA LEU A 90 7.63 15.25 -5.14
C LEU A 90 8.19 14.15 -4.21
N GLY A 91 8.62 13.01 -4.75
CA GLY A 91 9.14 11.91 -3.95
C GLY A 91 8.04 11.08 -3.30
N CYS A 92 8.43 10.03 -2.56
CA CYS A 92 7.47 9.03 -2.08
C CYS A 92 6.54 9.61 -1.00
N LYS A 93 7.10 10.29 0.02
CA LYS A 93 6.31 10.89 1.11
C LYS A 93 5.26 11.85 0.58
N MET A 94 5.67 12.83 -0.22
CA MET A 94 4.79 13.91 -0.66
C MET A 94 3.96 13.55 -1.89
N GLY A 95 4.56 12.87 -2.88
CA GLY A 95 3.88 12.48 -4.11
C GLY A 95 2.66 11.58 -3.84
N VAL A 96 2.86 10.54 -3.02
CA VAL A 96 1.79 9.58 -2.70
C VAL A 96 0.77 10.16 -1.74
N SER A 97 1.18 10.70 -0.58
CA SER A 97 0.22 11.23 0.41
C SER A 97 -0.65 12.36 -0.16
N SER A 98 -0.08 13.25 -0.98
CA SER A 98 -0.86 14.33 -1.60
C SER A 98 -1.81 13.83 -2.68
N ALA A 99 -1.50 12.74 -3.38
CA ALA A 99 -2.40 12.11 -4.33
C ALA A 99 -3.58 11.43 -3.61
N ILE A 100 -3.33 10.77 -2.47
CA ILE A 100 -4.38 10.19 -1.64
C ILE A 100 -5.28 11.29 -1.05
N SER A 101 -4.70 12.38 -0.56
CA SER A 101 -5.50 13.54 -0.09
C SER A 101 -6.32 14.16 -1.21
N TRP A 102 -5.77 14.29 -2.42
CA TRP A 102 -6.52 14.76 -3.58
C TRP A 102 -7.69 13.81 -3.91
N PHE A 103 -7.47 12.51 -3.91
CA PHE A 103 -8.51 11.51 -4.14
C PHE A 103 -9.65 11.60 -3.11
N PHE A 104 -9.33 11.60 -1.82
CA PHE A 104 -10.33 11.69 -0.75
C PHE A 104 -10.95 13.09 -0.58
N SER A 105 -10.42 14.12 -1.25
CA SER A 105 -11.13 15.40 -1.37
C SER A 105 -12.33 15.31 -2.32
N GLN A 106 -12.44 14.24 -3.10
CA GLN A 106 -13.45 14.05 -4.15
C GLN A 106 -14.37 12.85 -3.89
N GLU A 107 -13.95 11.89 -3.08
CA GLU A 107 -14.64 10.62 -2.86
C GLU A 107 -14.76 10.33 -1.37
N GLU A 108 -15.93 9.83 -0.93
CA GLU A 108 -16.13 9.43 0.47
C GLU A 108 -15.32 8.18 0.84
N GLN A 109 -15.06 7.31 -0.13
CA GLN A 109 -14.33 6.06 0.02
C GLN A 109 -13.78 5.58 -1.30
N GLY A 110 -12.80 4.69 -1.26
CA GLY A 110 -12.37 3.97 -2.45
C GLY A 110 -11.08 3.19 -2.27
N ILE A 111 -10.58 2.69 -3.40
CA ILE A 111 -9.47 1.75 -3.49
C ILE A 111 -8.23 2.48 -3.99
N ILE A 112 -7.07 2.19 -3.42
CA ILE A 112 -5.76 2.75 -3.78
C ILE A 112 -4.83 1.61 -4.21
N LEU A 113 -4.25 1.75 -5.41
CA LEU A 113 -3.27 0.82 -5.98
C LEU A 113 -2.04 1.60 -6.49
N GLU A 114 -0.86 1.06 -6.22
CA GLU A 114 0.40 1.51 -6.85
C GLU A 114 0.69 0.69 -8.11
N ASP A 115 1.54 1.21 -9.00
CA ASP A 115 1.85 0.59 -10.29
C ASP A 115 2.34 -0.86 -10.18
N ASP A 116 3.01 -1.21 -9.09
CA ASP A 116 3.56 -2.52 -8.82
C ASP A 116 2.68 -3.43 -7.95
N CYS A 117 1.46 -3.00 -7.61
CA CYS A 117 0.48 -3.80 -6.87
C CYS A 117 -0.49 -4.49 -7.84
N LEU A 118 -0.17 -5.71 -8.29
CA LEU A 118 -1.02 -6.47 -9.20
C LEU A 118 -2.19 -7.12 -8.43
N PRO A 119 -3.45 -6.70 -8.65
CA PRO A 119 -4.60 -7.26 -7.91
C PRO A 119 -5.18 -8.51 -8.58
N SER A 120 -5.80 -9.38 -7.79
CA SER A 120 -6.81 -10.33 -8.28
C SER A 120 -8.17 -9.64 -8.45
N LEU A 121 -9.10 -10.26 -9.17
CA LEU A 121 -10.44 -9.67 -9.37
C LEU A 121 -11.26 -9.69 -8.07
N SER A 122 -11.07 -10.69 -7.22
CA SER A 122 -11.73 -10.77 -5.92
C SER A 122 -11.37 -9.60 -5.00
N PHE A 123 -10.20 -8.98 -5.18
CA PHE A 123 -9.77 -7.79 -4.42
C PHE A 123 -10.83 -6.68 -4.43
N PHE A 124 -11.35 -6.36 -5.61
CA PHE A 124 -12.27 -5.24 -5.78
C PHE A 124 -13.60 -5.51 -5.07
N ARG A 125 -14.14 -6.73 -5.20
CA ARG A 125 -15.35 -7.12 -4.48
C ARG A 125 -15.14 -7.17 -2.97
N PHE A 126 -13.98 -7.67 -2.53
CA PHE A 126 -13.61 -7.68 -1.13
C PHE A 126 -13.57 -6.27 -0.54
N CYS A 127 -12.95 -5.31 -1.23
CA CYS A 127 -12.95 -3.92 -0.81
C CYS A 127 -14.35 -3.32 -0.80
N ASP A 128 -15.16 -3.51 -1.84
CA ASP A 128 -16.51 -2.96 -1.91
C ASP A 128 -17.42 -3.46 -0.78
N GLU A 129 -17.48 -4.77 -0.55
CA GLU A 129 -18.32 -5.35 0.49
C GLU A 129 -17.91 -4.84 1.88
N LEU A 130 -16.60 -4.69 2.14
CA LEU A 130 -16.10 -4.24 3.44
C LEU A 130 -16.14 -2.72 3.64
N LEU A 131 -15.95 -1.93 2.57
CA LEU A 131 -16.12 -0.49 2.59
C LEU A 131 -17.55 -0.12 2.99
N GLU A 132 -18.53 -0.83 2.42
CA GLU A 132 -19.94 -0.65 2.76
C GLU A 132 -20.26 -1.18 4.17
N TYR A 133 -19.86 -2.42 4.48
CA TYR A 133 -20.19 -3.06 5.74
C TYR A 133 -19.62 -2.31 6.96
N TYR A 134 -18.40 -1.78 6.85
CA TYR A 134 -17.74 -1.05 7.93
C TYR A 134 -17.79 0.47 7.78
N LYS A 135 -18.67 1.01 6.91
CA LYS A 135 -18.79 2.45 6.64
C LYS A 135 -18.96 3.29 7.91
N GLU A 136 -19.73 2.81 8.87
CA GLU A 136 -20.00 3.49 10.15
C GLU A 136 -19.08 3.05 11.30
N THR A 137 -18.18 2.10 11.04
CA THR A 137 -17.25 1.60 12.07
C THR A 137 -15.95 2.40 12.03
N GLU A 138 -15.93 3.54 12.73
CA GLU A 138 -14.80 4.47 12.70
C GLU A 138 -13.45 3.90 13.17
N GLN A 139 -13.47 2.81 13.96
CA GLN A 139 -12.25 2.14 14.41
C GLN A 139 -11.46 1.49 13.26
N ILE A 140 -12.11 1.16 12.15
CA ILE A 140 -11.45 0.54 11.00
C ILE A 140 -10.99 1.65 10.07
N PHE A 141 -9.68 1.72 9.86
CA PHE A 141 -9.08 2.76 9.01
C PHE A 141 -8.71 2.26 7.63
N LEU A 142 -8.43 0.97 7.49
CA LEU A 142 -7.81 0.43 6.29
C LEU A 142 -8.29 -0.99 6.02
N ILE A 143 -8.63 -1.28 4.77
CA ILE A 143 -8.85 -2.64 4.26
C ILE A 143 -7.66 -2.97 3.36
N SER A 144 -6.82 -3.92 3.80
CA SER A 144 -5.64 -4.36 3.04
C SER A 144 -6.03 -5.41 2.00
N GLY A 145 -5.32 -5.41 0.88
CA GLY A 145 -5.32 -6.49 -0.12
C GLY A 145 -4.17 -7.48 0.09
N TRP A 146 -3.20 -7.17 0.95
CA TRP A 146 -2.09 -8.06 1.30
C TRP A 146 -2.19 -8.58 2.74
N SER A 147 -1.57 -9.73 2.98
CA SER A 147 -1.60 -10.39 4.29
C SER A 147 -0.25 -10.94 4.70
N GLY A 148 0.20 -10.57 5.90
CA GLY A 148 1.37 -11.19 6.55
C GLY A 148 1.16 -12.66 6.89
N LEU A 149 -0.09 -13.15 6.92
CA LEU A 149 -0.40 -14.56 7.20
C LEU A 149 0.13 -15.52 6.14
N ASP A 150 0.37 -15.05 4.92
CA ASP A 150 0.93 -15.86 3.86
C ASP A 150 2.35 -16.36 4.18
N LEU A 151 3.03 -15.68 5.11
CA LEU A 151 4.33 -16.07 5.66
C LEU A 151 4.20 -17.01 6.87
N LEU A 152 2.98 -17.24 7.34
CA LEU A 152 2.64 -17.97 8.57
C LEU A 152 1.66 -19.12 8.26
N PRO A 153 2.00 -20.07 7.36
CA PRO A 153 1.06 -21.08 6.86
C PRO A 153 0.45 -21.95 7.97
N ARG A 154 1.20 -22.21 9.05
CA ARG A 154 0.72 -22.97 10.21
C ARG A 154 -0.39 -22.28 10.99
N LEU A 155 -0.41 -20.95 11.04
CA LEU A 155 -1.49 -20.20 11.69
C LEU A 155 -2.69 -20.08 10.74
N LYS A 156 -2.39 -19.76 9.47
CA LYS A 156 -3.38 -19.57 8.41
C LYS A 156 -4.29 -20.78 8.21
N GLN A 157 -3.77 -22.02 8.32
CA GLN A 157 -4.56 -23.24 8.09
C GLN A 157 -5.73 -23.43 9.07
N TYR A 158 -5.68 -22.82 10.27
CA TYR A 158 -6.73 -22.98 11.29
C TYR A 158 -7.79 -21.88 11.24
N MET A 159 -7.63 -20.88 10.38
CA MET A 159 -8.58 -19.78 10.26
C MET A 159 -9.77 -20.18 9.38
N GLN A 160 -10.97 -20.06 9.93
CA GLN A 160 -12.26 -20.31 9.24
C GLN A 160 -12.97 -18.99 8.91
N VAL A 161 -12.19 -17.98 8.56
CA VAL A 161 -12.63 -16.62 8.22
C VAL A 161 -11.82 -16.14 7.02
N ASP A 162 -12.40 -15.30 6.19
CA ASP A 162 -11.73 -14.78 4.98
C ASP A 162 -10.89 -13.53 5.26
N TYR A 163 -11.11 -12.89 6.41
CA TYR A 163 -10.31 -11.77 6.88
C TYR A 163 -10.24 -11.73 8.40
N PHE A 164 -9.31 -10.93 8.90
CA PHE A 164 -9.08 -10.69 10.32
C PHE A 164 -8.67 -9.23 10.55
N PHE A 165 -8.56 -8.85 11.82
CA PHE A 165 -8.18 -7.51 12.20
C PHE A 165 -6.76 -7.46 12.73
N SER A 166 -6.04 -6.38 12.40
CA SER A 166 -4.68 -6.16 12.86
C SER A 166 -4.44 -4.69 13.18
N LYS A 167 -3.44 -4.39 14.01
CA LYS A 167 -3.02 -2.99 14.20
C LYS A 167 -2.10 -2.52 13.06
N TYR A 168 -1.53 -3.42 12.26
CA TYR A 168 -0.59 -3.04 11.20
C TYR A 168 -1.29 -2.55 9.93
N ALA A 169 -0.77 -1.48 9.35
CA ALA A 169 -1.16 -1.01 8.03
C ALA A 169 -0.33 -1.74 6.96
N HIS A 170 -0.92 -2.71 6.29
CA HIS A 170 -0.32 -3.27 5.07
C HIS A 170 -0.94 -2.58 3.86
N ILE A 171 -0.09 -1.92 3.08
CA ILE A 171 -0.53 -0.92 2.08
C ILE A 171 -0.37 -1.38 0.62
N TRP A 172 -0.06 -2.65 0.39
CA TRP A 172 -0.06 -3.19 -0.98
C TRP A 172 -1.48 -3.49 -1.40
N GLY A 173 -2.02 -2.56 -2.19
CA GLY A 173 -3.43 -2.47 -2.57
C GLY A 173 -4.33 -2.38 -1.35
N TRP A 174 -5.03 -1.28 -1.19
CA TRP A 174 -5.85 -1.09 0.01
C TRP A 174 -7.05 -0.20 -0.28
N ALA A 175 -7.99 -0.15 0.64
CA ALA A 175 -9.15 0.73 0.57
C ALA A 175 -9.37 1.44 1.90
N SER A 176 -9.99 2.63 1.83
CA SER A 176 -10.30 3.43 3.00
C SER A 176 -11.41 4.45 2.69
N TRP A 177 -11.70 5.29 3.67
CA TRP A 177 -12.69 6.35 3.63
C TRP A 177 -12.03 7.70 3.86
N ALA A 178 -12.60 8.75 3.29
CA ALA A 178 -12.09 10.12 3.40
C ALA A 178 -11.98 10.59 4.86
N ASN A 179 -13.01 10.36 5.68
CA ASN A 179 -13.02 10.73 7.10
C ASN A 179 -12.03 9.93 7.97
N ARG A 180 -11.45 8.83 7.44
CA ARG A 180 -10.35 8.10 8.09
C ARG A 180 -9.03 8.72 7.65
N TRP A 181 -8.90 9.03 6.36
CA TRP A 181 -7.73 9.70 5.82
C TRP A 181 -7.51 11.11 6.40
N THR A 182 -8.56 11.84 6.79
CA THR A 182 -8.41 13.14 7.49
C THR A 182 -7.64 13.04 8.81
N LYS A 183 -7.52 11.84 9.39
CA LYS A 183 -6.77 11.57 10.62
C LYS A 183 -5.30 11.23 10.34
N TYR A 184 -4.85 11.27 9.08
CA TYR A 184 -3.47 11.05 8.68
C TYR A 184 -2.58 12.24 9.09
N GLU A 185 -1.62 11.98 9.97
CA GLU A 185 -0.63 12.94 10.45
C GLU A 185 0.72 12.67 9.79
N ARG A 186 1.04 13.47 8.77
CA ARG A 186 2.31 13.36 8.06
C ARG A 186 3.50 13.77 8.94
N GLU A 187 3.36 14.85 9.69
CA GLU A 187 4.39 15.28 10.64
C GLU A 187 4.02 14.73 12.02
N ILE A 188 4.97 14.04 12.66
CA ILE A 188 4.74 13.37 13.93
C ILE A 188 5.14 14.33 15.05
N GLU A 189 4.13 14.88 15.73
CA GLU A 189 4.28 15.77 16.89
C GLU A 189 4.03 15.01 18.21
N ASP A 190 4.62 15.51 19.31
CA ASP A 190 4.52 14.91 20.65
C ASP A 190 4.80 13.40 20.68
N PHE A 191 5.79 12.96 19.89
CA PHE A 191 6.07 11.56 19.61
C PHE A 191 6.13 10.69 20.87
N GLU A 192 6.97 11.06 21.84
CA GLU A 192 7.19 10.25 23.06
C GLU A 192 5.91 10.12 23.90
N THR A 193 5.11 11.19 23.99
CA THR A 193 3.84 11.19 24.76
C THR A 193 2.82 10.24 24.14
N HIS A 194 2.69 10.23 22.81
CA HIS A 194 1.79 9.32 22.11
C HIS A 194 2.33 7.89 22.10
N PHE A 195 3.62 7.72 21.80
CA PHE A 195 4.26 6.41 21.69
C PHE A 195 4.24 5.64 23.03
N ALA A 196 4.34 6.35 24.16
CA ALA A 196 4.21 5.75 25.49
C ALA A 196 2.84 5.10 25.75
N LYS A 197 1.78 5.56 25.07
CA LYS A 197 0.40 5.06 25.20
C LYS A 197 0.08 3.92 24.21
N MET A 198 0.97 3.65 23.26
CA MET A 198 0.76 2.62 22.23
C MET A 198 0.97 1.20 22.79
N SER A 199 0.24 0.24 22.23
CA SER A 199 0.26 -1.17 22.65
C SER A 199 1.18 -2.03 21.79
N PHE A 200 2.13 -2.72 22.44
CA PHE A 200 3.11 -3.59 21.78
C PHE A 200 3.04 -5.00 22.38
N CYS A 201 3.20 -6.02 21.54
CA CYS A 201 3.20 -7.42 21.92
C CYS A 201 4.44 -7.78 22.75
N ASN A 202 5.57 -7.11 22.51
CA ASN A 202 6.81 -7.31 23.28
C ASN A 202 7.78 -6.12 23.15
N HIS A 203 8.84 -6.12 23.95
CA HIS A 203 9.88 -5.08 23.93
C HIS A 203 10.61 -4.96 22.59
N ARG A 204 10.71 -6.05 21.83
CA ARG A 204 11.38 -6.05 20.52
C ARG A 204 10.57 -5.27 19.50
N GLU A 205 9.26 -5.48 19.48
CA GLU A 205 8.35 -4.68 18.67
C GLU A 205 8.42 -3.21 19.04
N LYS A 206 8.31 -2.89 20.34
CA LYS A 206 8.40 -1.50 20.81
C LYS A 206 9.71 -0.85 20.35
N ARG A 207 10.85 -1.52 20.52
CA ARG A 207 12.17 -1.00 20.11
C ARG A 207 12.27 -0.83 18.59
N TYR A 208 11.71 -1.75 17.82
CA TYR A 208 11.72 -1.67 16.36
C TYR A 208 10.98 -0.42 15.87
N TRP A 209 9.72 -0.26 16.31
CA TRP A 209 8.89 0.86 15.87
C TRP A 209 9.37 2.20 16.41
N HIS A 210 9.88 2.25 17.64
CA HIS A 210 10.50 3.47 18.19
C HIS A 210 11.64 3.96 17.30
N LYS A 211 12.54 3.05 16.88
CA LYS A 211 13.63 3.37 15.97
C LYS A 211 13.13 3.86 14.61
N ILE A 212 12.13 3.18 14.03
CA ILE A 212 11.57 3.56 12.71
C ILE A 212 10.97 4.97 12.76
N PHE A 213 10.17 5.28 13.78
CA PHE A 213 9.55 6.59 13.91
C PHE A 213 10.57 7.70 14.20
N LEU A 214 11.61 7.44 15.00
CA LEU A 214 12.69 8.40 15.19
C LEU A 214 13.46 8.69 13.89
N SER A 215 13.78 7.66 13.09
CA SER A 215 14.41 7.85 11.78
C SER A 215 13.50 8.61 10.80
N TYR A 216 12.19 8.38 10.87
CA TYR A 216 11.21 9.15 10.11
C TYR A 216 11.18 10.63 10.51
N ILE A 217 11.09 10.92 11.81
CA ILE A 217 11.10 12.29 12.37
C ILE A 217 12.41 13.01 12.02
N ALA A 218 13.54 12.30 12.05
CA ALA A 218 14.84 12.84 11.67
C ALA A 218 14.99 13.11 10.15
N GLY A 219 13.99 12.77 9.33
CA GLY A 219 14.02 12.96 7.88
C GLY A 219 14.94 11.97 7.15
N GLU A 220 15.36 10.89 7.81
CA GLU A 220 16.18 9.83 7.21
C GLU A 220 15.38 8.92 6.27
N ILE A 221 14.04 9.03 6.34
CA ILE A 221 13.08 8.15 5.70
C ILE A 221 12.01 9.00 5.00
N ASP A 222 12.10 9.14 3.68
CA ASP A 222 11.07 9.66 2.77
C ASP A 222 9.94 8.65 2.44
N THR A 223 8.91 8.56 3.30
CA THR A 223 7.71 7.73 3.04
C THR A 223 6.41 8.30 3.56
N TRP A 224 5.31 7.71 3.12
CA TRP A 224 3.96 8.04 3.55
C TRP A 224 3.33 6.96 4.45
N ASP A 225 3.86 5.73 4.51
CA ASP A 225 3.21 4.57 5.16
C ASP A 225 3.54 4.39 6.65
N TYR A 226 4.75 4.73 7.11
CA TYR A 226 5.06 4.81 8.54
C TYR A 226 4.21 5.85 9.29
N PRO A 227 4.07 7.11 8.84
CA PRO A 227 3.17 8.06 9.51
C PRO A 227 1.70 7.59 9.44
N LEU A 228 1.28 6.82 8.43
CA LEU A 228 -0.05 6.19 8.42
C LEU A 228 -0.20 5.18 9.57
N THR A 229 0.79 4.31 9.76
CA THR A 229 0.82 3.35 10.88
C THR A 229 0.77 4.08 12.22
N TYR A 230 1.57 5.14 12.38
CA TYR A 230 1.57 6.00 13.57
C TYR A 230 0.18 6.61 13.83
N SER A 231 -0.43 7.21 12.79
CA SER A 231 -1.75 7.84 12.86
C SER A 231 -2.83 6.84 13.29
N MET A 232 -2.83 5.65 12.69
CA MET A 232 -3.74 4.57 13.09
C MET A 232 -3.58 4.23 14.57
N TRP A 233 -2.35 4.06 15.05
CA TRP A 233 -2.10 3.69 16.44
C TRP A 233 -2.45 4.80 17.43
N LYS A 234 -2.19 6.06 17.06
CA LYS A 234 -2.60 7.23 17.85
C LYS A 234 -4.11 7.25 18.07
N HIS A 235 -4.88 6.83 17.07
CA HIS A 235 -6.34 6.74 17.12
C HIS A 235 -6.89 5.38 17.58
N GLN A 236 -6.05 4.47 18.07
CA GLN A 236 -6.45 3.09 18.45
C GLN A 236 -7.21 2.36 17.33
N ALA A 237 -6.89 2.69 16.08
CA ALA A 237 -7.50 2.15 14.89
C ALA A 237 -6.86 0.81 14.49
N ILE A 238 -7.64 0.04 13.73
CA ILE A 238 -7.24 -1.26 13.21
C ILE A 238 -7.46 -1.32 11.69
N SER A 239 -6.78 -2.27 11.05
CA SER A 239 -6.99 -2.65 9.66
C SER A 239 -7.71 -3.98 9.56
N ILE A 240 -8.42 -4.17 8.45
CA ILE A 240 -8.84 -5.47 7.96
C ILE A 240 -7.73 -6.02 7.07
N GLN A 241 -7.37 -7.28 7.27
CA GLN A 241 -6.41 -8.00 6.43
C GLN A 241 -7.03 -9.32 5.96
N PRO A 242 -6.83 -9.71 4.70
CA PRO A 242 -7.40 -10.93 4.18
C PRO A 242 -6.63 -12.14 4.70
N LYS A 243 -7.26 -13.30 4.76
CA LYS A 243 -6.58 -14.57 5.08
C LYS A 243 -5.58 -14.94 3.98
N HIS A 244 -5.89 -14.59 2.72
CA HIS A 244 -5.07 -14.84 1.53
C HIS A 244 -4.78 -13.51 0.83
N ALA A 245 -3.53 -13.26 0.41
CA ALA A 245 -3.23 -12.03 -0.32
C ALA A 245 -3.96 -11.98 -1.68
N PHE A 246 -4.62 -10.86 -1.96
CA PHE A 246 -5.18 -10.53 -3.26
C PHE A 246 -4.20 -9.74 -4.13
N ILE A 247 -3.15 -9.21 -3.52
CA ILE A 247 -2.16 -8.36 -4.17
C ILE A 247 -0.81 -9.06 -4.24
N LYS A 248 -0.24 -9.12 -5.44
CA LYS A 248 1.12 -9.57 -5.70
C LYS A 248 1.91 -8.34 -6.07
N ASN A 249 2.90 -8.01 -5.26
CA ASN A 249 3.81 -6.96 -5.63
C ASN A 249 4.79 -7.48 -6.71
N ILE A 250 4.72 -6.87 -7.89
CA ILE A 250 5.51 -7.21 -9.10
C ILE A 250 6.71 -6.28 -9.31
N GLY A 251 7.01 -5.42 -8.33
CA GLY A 251 8.11 -4.48 -8.35
C GLY A 251 9.46 -5.07 -7.92
N PHE A 252 9.55 -6.37 -7.64
CA PHE A 252 10.76 -7.04 -7.13
C PHE A 252 11.84 -7.36 -8.19
N ASN A 253 13.10 -7.46 -7.74
CA ASN A 253 14.32 -7.90 -8.44
C ASN A 253 14.71 -7.14 -9.72
N ARG A 254 14.78 -5.82 -9.66
CA ARG A 254 15.14 -4.98 -10.83
C ARG A 254 16.03 -3.80 -10.47
N GLU A 255 16.80 -3.27 -11.42
CA GLU A 255 17.76 -2.19 -11.18
C GLU A 255 17.10 -0.84 -10.82
N ASP A 256 15.89 -0.62 -11.34
CA ASP A 256 15.01 0.52 -11.08
C ASP A 256 13.97 0.22 -9.99
N ALA A 257 14.09 -0.95 -9.33
CA ALA A 257 13.40 -1.19 -8.08
C ALA A 257 14.01 -0.24 -7.06
N THR A 258 13.18 0.64 -6.54
CA THR A 258 13.62 1.59 -5.52
C THR A 258 14.01 0.83 -4.24
N HIS A 259 13.47 -0.40 -4.00
CA HIS A 259 13.53 -1.06 -2.69
C HIS A 259 13.64 -2.60 -2.66
N THR A 260 13.65 -3.28 -3.81
CA THR A 260 13.41 -4.74 -3.89
C THR A 260 14.49 -5.47 -4.69
N THR A 261 15.76 -5.20 -4.43
CA THR A 261 16.92 -5.75 -5.17
C THR A 261 17.38 -7.14 -4.69
N SER A 262 16.65 -7.80 -3.78
CA SER A 262 16.97 -9.14 -3.26
C SER A 262 15.77 -10.09 -3.28
N THR A 263 16.03 -11.38 -3.53
CA THR A 263 15.04 -12.46 -3.49
C THR A 263 14.37 -12.54 -2.10
N SER A 264 13.06 -12.29 -2.06
CA SER A 264 12.25 -12.35 -0.83
C SER A 264 11.25 -13.50 -0.92
N PRO A 265 10.97 -14.26 0.16
CA PRO A 265 9.89 -15.25 0.19
C PRO A 265 8.52 -14.68 -0.17
N ILE A 266 8.30 -13.37 0.00
CA ILE A 266 7.10 -12.66 -0.47
C ILE A 266 6.92 -12.83 -1.99
N GLN A 267 8.00 -12.82 -2.76
CA GLN A 267 7.92 -12.82 -4.22
C GLN A 267 7.24 -14.08 -4.77
N ALA A 268 7.30 -15.18 -4.01
CA ALA A 268 6.65 -16.44 -4.34
C ALA A 268 5.16 -16.48 -3.96
N LEU A 269 4.63 -15.42 -3.32
CA LEU A 269 3.23 -15.35 -2.94
C LEU A 269 2.35 -15.23 -4.19
N LYS A 270 1.26 -15.99 -4.16
CA LYS A 270 0.27 -16.05 -5.23
C LYS A 270 -0.80 -14.99 -4.99
N ASN A 271 -1.37 -14.50 -6.09
CA ASN A 271 -2.67 -13.86 -6.03
C ASN A 271 -3.73 -14.93 -5.91
N TYR A 272 -4.58 -14.81 -4.90
CA TYR A 272 -5.71 -15.69 -4.69
C TYR A 272 -6.99 -15.00 -5.17
N ASP A 273 -7.92 -15.78 -5.70
CA ASP A 273 -9.33 -15.41 -5.75
C ASP A 273 -10.06 -16.17 -4.63
N ILE A 274 -11.17 -15.62 -4.18
CA ILE A 274 -12.01 -16.22 -3.15
C ILE A 274 -13.46 -16.30 -3.60
N ASP A 275 -14.18 -17.23 -2.99
CA ASP A 275 -15.62 -17.33 -3.16
C ASP A 275 -16.34 -16.36 -2.20
N PHE A 276 -17.55 -15.98 -2.58
CA PHE A 276 -18.43 -15.11 -1.79
C PHE A 276 -19.74 -15.86 -1.49
N PRO A 277 -20.44 -15.58 -0.36
CA PRO A 277 -20.22 -14.48 0.59
C PRO A 277 -19.01 -14.69 1.53
N LEU A 278 -18.46 -13.58 2.04
CA LEU A 278 -17.31 -13.59 2.95
C LEU A 278 -17.63 -14.26 4.30
N GLN A 279 -16.74 -15.15 4.74
CA GLN A 279 -16.72 -15.68 6.10
C GLN A 279 -16.15 -14.63 7.05
N THR A 280 -17.05 -13.97 7.77
CA THR A 280 -16.73 -12.83 8.66
C THR A 280 -16.29 -13.31 10.06
N PRO A 281 -15.21 -12.73 10.63
CA PRO A 281 -14.84 -12.96 12.02
C PRO A 281 -15.90 -12.48 13.01
N LYS A 282 -16.09 -13.25 14.09
CA LYS A 282 -17.07 -12.94 15.15
C LYS A 282 -16.68 -11.75 16.03
N THR A 283 -15.40 -11.39 16.05
CA THR A 283 -14.85 -10.35 16.92
C THR A 283 -13.90 -9.46 16.14
N MET A 284 -13.97 -8.15 16.39
CA MET A 284 -13.07 -7.17 15.80
C MET A 284 -11.68 -7.10 16.44
N GLN A 285 -11.45 -7.83 17.53
CA GLN A 285 -10.24 -7.69 18.34
C GLN A 285 -9.06 -8.46 17.72
N PRO A 286 -7.95 -7.79 17.39
CA PRO A 286 -6.70 -8.47 17.07
C PRO A 286 -6.23 -9.30 18.27
N THR A 287 -5.86 -10.56 18.05
CA THR A 287 -5.35 -11.38 19.16
C THR A 287 -3.85 -11.10 19.37
N PRO A 288 -3.36 -10.93 20.61
CA PRO A 288 -1.94 -10.67 20.86
C PRO A 288 -1.00 -11.72 20.23
N LYS A 289 -1.43 -12.99 20.21
CA LYS A 289 -0.69 -14.08 19.59
C LYS A 289 -0.56 -13.92 18.07
N LEU A 290 -1.64 -13.52 17.39
CA LEU A 290 -1.63 -13.28 15.95
C LEU A 290 -0.77 -12.05 15.62
N GLU A 291 -0.95 -10.96 16.35
CA GLU A 291 -0.17 -9.73 16.18
C GLU A 291 1.32 -9.97 16.39
N GLN A 292 1.71 -10.73 17.42
CA GLN A 292 3.10 -11.11 17.64
C GLN A 292 3.63 -11.97 16.49
N ALA A 293 2.86 -12.94 16.00
CA ALA A 293 3.31 -13.79 14.90
C ALA A 293 3.47 -12.99 13.59
N ILE A 294 2.55 -12.07 13.29
CA ILE A 294 2.66 -11.13 12.17
C ILE A 294 3.90 -10.26 12.36
N PHE A 295 4.13 -9.73 13.57
CA PHE A 295 5.33 -8.97 13.85
C PHE A 295 6.60 -9.77 13.56
N GLU A 296 6.68 -11.01 14.05
CA GLU A 296 7.85 -11.86 13.87
C GLU A 296 8.06 -12.27 12.42
N GLY A 297 6.98 -12.59 11.69
CA GLY A 297 7.03 -12.99 10.28
C GLY A 297 7.34 -11.84 9.32
N VAL A 298 6.81 -10.64 9.60
CA VAL A 298 6.92 -9.47 8.70
C VAL A 298 8.08 -8.55 9.11
N PHE A 299 8.29 -8.32 10.41
CA PHE A 299 9.28 -7.33 10.90
C PHE A 299 10.42 -7.96 11.72
N GLY A 300 10.23 -9.17 12.25
CA GLY A 300 11.09 -9.79 13.27
C GLY A 300 11.97 -10.98 12.84
N GLY A 301 12.09 -11.33 11.56
CA GLY A 301 12.91 -12.47 11.12
C GLY A 301 14.43 -12.23 11.18
N LYS A 302 15.25 -13.31 11.14
CA LYS A 302 16.69 -13.27 10.74
C LYS A 302 16.87 -12.69 9.33
N GLN A 303 15.81 -12.72 8.54
CA GLN A 303 15.62 -11.91 7.36
C GLN A 303 15.17 -10.51 7.83
N GLN A 304 16.12 -9.58 7.97
CA GLN A 304 15.83 -8.12 8.08
C GLN A 304 15.30 -7.55 6.75
N TYR A 305 14.56 -8.36 6.01
CA TYR A 305 13.93 -8.07 4.76
C TYR A 305 12.47 -8.18 5.09
N MET A 306 11.77 -7.06 5.19
CA MET A 306 10.32 -6.95 4.93
C MET A 306 9.63 -5.65 5.36
N LEU A 307 10.41 -4.61 5.66
CA LEU A 307 10.15 -3.24 5.19
C LEU A 307 11.52 -2.55 5.01
N ARG A 308 12.35 -3.05 4.10
CA ARG A 308 13.50 -2.25 3.60
C ARG A 308 12.96 -1.25 2.59
N LEU A 309 12.25 -0.29 3.13
CA LEU A 309 11.77 0.95 2.54
C LEU A 309 12.38 1.96 3.53
N ILE A 310 13.32 2.82 3.15
CA ILE A 310 13.15 3.98 2.27
C ILE A 310 14.53 4.64 2.05
N ASN A 311 14.68 5.32 0.91
CA ASN A 311 15.82 6.12 0.45
C ASN A 311 17.12 6.10 1.30
N LYS A 312 18.11 5.38 0.78
CA LYS A 312 19.53 5.69 1.03
C LYS A 312 20.11 6.56 -0.08
N VAL A 313 19.47 7.67 -0.45
CA VAL A 313 20.12 8.74 -1.22
C VAL A 313 19.51 10.10 -0.87
N SER A 314 19.96 10.69 0.22
CA SER A 314 19.97 12.15 0.38
C SER A 314 21.32 12.69 0.83
N GLN A 315 22.44 11.96 0.61
CA GLN A 315 23.77 12.50 0.89
C GLN A 315 24.93 11.74 0.22
N LYS A 316 25.07 11.84 -1.11
CA LYS A 316 26.37 11.52 -1.75
C LYS A 316 26.63 12.27 -3.06
N LEU A 317 26.29 13.56 -3.12
CA LEU A 317 26.80 14.47 -4.16
C LEU A 317 27.05 15.91 -3.69
N LEU A 318 27.09 16.18 -2.39
CA LEU A 318 27.71 17.40 -1.87
C LEU A 318 28.66 17.00 -0.74
N GLY A 319 29.94 17.03 -1.07
CA GLY A 319 31.01 16.73 -0.12
C GLY A 319 31.02 17.73 1.02
N LYS A 320 31.17 17.21 2.24
CA LYS A 320 31.99 17.82 3.29
C LYS A 320 32.39 16.73 4.26
N LYS A 321 33.70 16.47 4.32
CA LYS A 321 34.39 15.93 5.49
C LYS A 321 34.05 16.81 6.69
N LEU A 322 33.91 16.23 7.88
CA LEU A 322 34.70 16.61 9.05
C LEU A 322 34.40 15.67 10.23
N PHE A 323 35.50 15.26 10.86
CA PHE A 323 35.67 14.62 12.16
C PHE A 323 34.76 15.26 13.25
N TRP A 324 34.38 14.61 14.36
CA TRP A 324 35.24 14.16 15.46
C TRP A 324 34.47 13.30 16.49
N HIS A 325 35.23 12.44 17.18
CA HIS A 325 35.04 11.71 18.46
C HIS A 325 33.69 11.09 18.86
#